data_AF-A0A2E8PVH4-F1
#
_entry.id   AF-A0A2E8PVH4-F1
#
_cell.length_a   1.000
_cell.length_b   1.000
_cell.length_c   1.000
_cell.angle_alpha   90.00
_cell.angle_beta   90.00
_cell.angle_gamma   90.00
#
_symmetry.space_group_name_H-M   'P 1'
#
loop_
_entity.id
_entity.type
_entity.pdbx_description
1 polymer ?
#
loop_
_entity_poly.entity_id
_entity_poly.type
_entity_poly.pdbx_seq_one_letter_code
_entity_poly.pdbx_strand_id
1 'polypeptide(L)'
;MTIPEHYIHIHGPLYMDPEARDIQPKIPDTLDEQWVKSALDALGVLATDLSGWSARAKYRGQLSLRIQMGDTFVDDRVFDRDLPEFAEAPLAAFVDAVAKANGSGELWSDSENHLAGDIATRLAERSIDRVLPFVRFLESNDLDHEVSQGWHIERVIQAHGWTPETMALWVARLGTCAGQHGHETEWEECCEQSIADFVGSNPEHRALLVQLISGNMVADQRALEHDVKHHLAVLENDTLDIFWDDLEEQGLGDLAGPVVEEAYQKARALILQYAGSKNAPPHWLSVM
;
A
#
# COMPACT_ATOMS: atom_id res chain seq x y z
N MET A 1 -11.95 -26.21 20.47
CA MET A 1 -11.85 -25.07 21.42
C MET A 1 -13.19 -24.37 21.46
N THR A 2 -13.74 -24.02 22.62
CA THR A 2 -14.99 -23.22 22.68
C THR A 2 -14.67 -21.77 22.31
N ILE A 3 -15.31 -21.24 21.26
CA ILE A 3 -15.17 -19.83 20.88
C ILE A 3 -15.65 -18.99 22.07
N PRO A 4 -14.81 -18.12 22.65
CA PRO A 4 -15.22 -17.31 23.79
C PRO A 4 -16.42 -16.41 23.45
N GLU A 5 -17.28 -16.11 24.43
CA GLU A 5 -18.52 -15.35 24.24
C GLU A 5 -18.34 -13.91 23.72
N HIS A 6 -17.10 -13.39 23.69
CA HIS A 6 -16.81 -12.04 23.22
C HIS A 6 -16.57 -11.94 21.71
N TYR A 7 -16.35 -13.04 20.99
CA TYR A 7 -16.14 -13.01 19.53
C TYR A 7 -17.44 -12.76 18.77
N ILE A 8 -17.37 -11.95 17.72
CA ILE A 8 -18.46 -11.75 16.77
C ILE A 8 -18.20 -12.64 15.55
N HIS A 9 -19.04 -13.63 15.32
CA HIS A 9 -18.95 -14.46 14.11
C HIS A 9 -19.45 -13.66 12.90
N ILE A 10 -18.62 -13.55 11.86
CA ILE A 10 -18.98 -12.88 10.61
C ILE A 10 -19.68 -13.88 9.69
N HIS A 11 -18.90 -14.86 9.21
CA HIS A 11 -19.31 -15.91 8.30
C HIS A 11 -18.19 -16.95 8.19
N GLY A 12 -18.53 -18.22 7.90
CA GLY A 12 -17.53 -19.27 7.70
C GLY A 12 -16.46 -19.31 8.80
N PRO A 13 -15.15 -19.32 8.47
CA PRO A 13 -14.06 -19.34 9.44
C PRO A 13 -13.68 -17.96 10.01
N LEU A 14 -14.44 -16.89 9.74
CA LEU A 14 -14.03 -15.52 10.03
C LEU A 14 -14.77 -14.93 11.25
N TYR A 15 -13.99 -14.37 12.17
CA TYR A 15 -14.44 -13.83 13.46
C TYR A 15 -13.84 -12.45 13.71
N MET A 16 -14.53 -11.61 14.47
CA MET A 16 -13.97 -10.38 15.04
C MET A 16 -13.72 -10.54 16.54
N ASP A 17 -12.51 -10.19 16.96
CA ASP A 17 -12.10 -10.09 18.35
C ASP A 17 -12.21 -8.64 18.82
N PRO A 18 -13.18 -8.28 19.69
CA PRO A 18 -13.32 -6.90 20.15
C PRO A 18 -12.33 -6.48 21.22
N GLU A 19 -11.50 -7.39 21.72
CA GLU A 19 -10.53 -7.12 22.78
C GLU A 19 -9.09 -7.27 22.30
N ALA A 20 -8.89 -7.53 20.99
CA ALA A 20 -7.59 -7.72 20.36
C ALA A 20 -6.62 -8.60 21.17
N ARG A 21 -7.12 -9.69 21.78
CA ARG A 21 -6.31 -10.51 22.69
C ARG A 21 -5.20 -11.20 21.91
N ASP A 22 -4.00 -11.22 22.49
CA ASP A 22 -2.87 -12.00 22.00
C ASP A 22 -3.18 -13.50 22.11
N ILE A 23 -3.64 -14.08 21.00
CA ILE A 23 -3.71 -15.52 20.81
C ILE A 23 -2.46 -15.90 20.02
N GLN A 24 -1.69 -16.88 20.49
CA GLN A 24 -0.63 -17.44 19.67
C GLN A 24 -1.24 -18.16 18.46
N PRO A 25 -1.11 -17.60 17.24
CA PRO A 25 -1.70 -18.21 16.08
C PRO A 25 -0.93 -19.49 15.72
N LYS A 26 -1.62 -20.45 15.11
CA LYS A 26 -0.96 -21.59 14.47
C LYS A 26 -0.84 -21.35 12.98
N ILE A 27 0.33 -21.67 12.42
CA ILE A 27 0.51 -21.78 10.98
C ILE A 27 0.02 -23.19 10.59
N PRO A 28 -1.03 -23.31 9.75
CA PRO A 28 -1.53 -24.63 9.34
C PRO A 28 -0.53 -25.30 8.39
N ASP A 29 -0.28 -26.60 8.52
CA ASP A 29 0.66 -27.33 7.64
C ASP A 29 0.17 -27.41 6.18
N THR A 30 -1.15 -27.49 5.97
CA THR A 30 -1.80 -27.54 4.66
C THR A 30 -3.11 -26.77 4.70
N LEU A 31 -3.49 -26.16 3.57
CA LEU A 31 -4.79 -25.52 3.41
C LEU A 31 -5.77 -26.47 2.71
N ASP A 32 -6.88 -26.77 3.36
CA ASP A 32 -7.97 -27.52 2.75
C ASP A 32 -8.75 -26.63 1.77
N GLU A 33 -9.00 -27.12 0.55
CA GLU A 33 -9.63 -26.32 -0.51
C GLU A 33 -11.04 -25.84 -0.15
N GLN A 34 -11.83 -26.69 0.54
CA GLN A 34 -13.18 -26.34 0.97
C GLN A 34 -13.14 -25.26 2.08
N TRP A 35 -12.17 -25.36 2.98
CA TRP A 35 -11.89 -24.31 3.95
C TRP A 35 -11.49 -23.01 3.27
N VAL A 36 -10.60 -23.03 2.27
CA VAL A 36 -10.20 -21.83 1.51
C VAL A 36 -11.43 -21.18 0.89
N LYS A 37 -12.29 -21.94 0.19
CA LYS A 37 -13.54 -21.42 -0.37
C LYS A 37 -14.41 -20.75 0.70
N SER A 38 -14.55 -21.39 1.85
CA SER A 38 -15.34 -20.84 2.97
C SER A 38 -14.73 -19.56 3.55
N ALA A 39 -13.40 -19.45 3.59
CA ALA A 39 -12.69 -18.25 4.02
C ALA A 39 -12.89 -17.10 3.02
N LEU A 40 -12.78 -17.39 1.72
CA LEU A 40 -13.01 -16.41 0.65
C LEU A 40 -14.46 -15.92 0.63
N ASP A 41 -15.44 -16.81 0.81
CA ASP A 41 -16.86 -16.43 0.93
C ASP A 41 -17.07 -15.49 2.13
N ALA A 42 -16.39 -15.77 3.26
CA ALA A 42 -16.47 -14.93 4.44
C ALA A 42 -15.83 -13.55 4.24
N LEU A 43 -14.67 -13.48 3.57
CA LEU A 43 -14.05 -12.22 3.17
C LEU A 43 -14.94 -11.43 2.20
N GLY A 44 -15.63 -12.12 1.29
CA GLY A 44 -16.63 -11.52 0.41
C GLY A 44 -17.77 -10.89 1.18
N VAL A 45 -18.35 -11.59 2.17
CA VAL A 45 -19.39 -11.03 3.06
C VAL A 45 -18.85 -9.80 3.81
N LEU A 46 -17.64 -9.89 4.36
CA LEU A 46 -17.01 -8.77 5.06
C LEU A 46 -16.84 -7.55 4.16
N ALA A 47 -16.32 -7.74 2.94
CA ALA A 47 -16.08 -6.70 1.95
C ALA A 47 -17.36 -5.92 1.57
N THR A 48 -18.54 -6.55 1.64
CA THR A 48 -19.81 -5.88 1.27
C THR A 48 -20.32 -4.85 2.27
N ASP A 49 -19.88 -4.92 3.54
CA ASP A 49 -20.39 -4.05 4.63
C ASP A 49 -19.28 -3.57 5.58
N LEU A 50 -18.07 -3.31 5.07
CA LEU A 50 -16.93 -2.87 5.91
C LEU A 50 -17.26 -1.65 6.79
N SER A 51 -18.03 -0.69 6.25
CA SER A 51 -18.49 0.49 6.98
C SER A 51 -19.42 0.14 8.15
N GLY A 52 -20.38 -0.78 7.94
CA GLY A 52 -21.26 -1.28 8.97
C GLY A 52 -20.50 -2.04 10.06
N TRP A 53 -19.46 -2.78 9.69
CA TRP A 53 -18.57 -3.45 10.63
C TRP A 53 -17.70 -2.47 11.43
N SER A 54 -17.11 -1.46 10.79
CA SER A 54 -16.35 -0.39 11.46
C SER A 54 -17.23 0.43 12.39
N ALA A 55 -18.48 0.73 12.01
CA ALA A 55 -19.42 1.42 12.89
C ALA A 55 -19.75 0.60 14.16
N ARG A 56 -19.79 -0.73 14.07
CA ARG A 56 -19.94 -1.64 15.22
C ARG A 56 -18.67 -1.68 16.08
N ALA A 57 -17.50 -1.49 15.46
CA ALA A 57 -16.18 -1.40 16.09
C ALA A 57 -16.01 -0.16 16.96
N LYS A 58 -16.49 1.00 16.48
CA LYS A 58 -16.25 2.33 17.04
C LYS A 58 -16.58 2.46 18.54
N TYR A 59 -17.43 1.60 19.08
CA TYR A 59 -17.84 1.60 20.49
C TYR A 59 -17.14 0.52 21.36
N ARG A 60 -16.28 -0.32 20.79
CA ARG A 60 -15.69 -1.50 21.48
C ARG A 60 -14.16 -1.52 21.58
N GLY A 61 -13.43 -0.59 20.97
CA GLY A 61 -11.95 -0.60 20.93
C GLY A 61 -11.40 -1.06 19.58
N GLN A 62 -10.14 -1.50 19.53
CA GLN A 62 -9.54 -2.12 18.34
C GLN A 62 -10.23 -3.49 18.08
N LEU A 63 -10.83 -3.68 16.89
CA LEU A 63 -11.28 -5.01 16.47
C LEU A 63 -10.14 -5.72 15.75
N SER A 64 -9.83 -6.96 16.11
CA SER A 64 -8.90 -7.78 15.33
C SER A 64 -9.67 -8.82 14.51
N LEU A 65 -9.37 -8.91 13.22
CA LEU A 65 -9.90 -9.96 12.36
C LEU A 65 -9.18 -11.28 12.68
N ARG A 66 -9.94 -12.34 12.93
CA ARG A 66 -9.41 -13.66 13.27
C ARG A 66 -9.96 -14.71 12.32
N ILE A 67 -9.07 -15.59 11.87
CA ILE A 67 -9.40 -16.70 10.97
C ILE A 67 -9.24 -18.01 11.76
N GLN A 68 -10.24 -18.89 11.69
CA GLN A 68 -10.23 -20.17 12.39
C GLN A 68 -10.11 -21.35 11.41
N MET A 69 -9.23 -22.31 11.73
CA MET A 69 -9.17 -23.61 11.05
C MET A 69 -9.33 -24.73 12.08
N GLY A 70 -10.39 -25.54 11.90
CA GLY A 70 -10.78 -26.54 12.88
C GLY A 70 -11.01 -25.92 14.26
N ASP A 71 -10.26 -26.37 15.26
CA ASP A 71 -10.38 -25.93 16.65
C ASP A 71 -9.42 -24.80 17.05
N THR A 72 -8.71 -24.18 16.09
CA THR A 72 -7.66 -23.20 16.37
C THR A 72 -7.76 -21.96 15.50
N PHE A 73 -7.44 -20.79 16.07
CA PHE A 73 -7.17 -19.59 15.30
C PHE A 73 -5.81 -19.70 14.60
N VAL A 74 -5.75 -19.23 13.37
CA VAL A 74 -4.56 -19.27 12.51
C VAL A 74 -4.01 -17.88 12.23
N ASP A 75 -2.75 -17.85 11.81
CA ASP A 75 -2.00 -16.65 11.44
C ASP A 75 -2.67 -15.96 10.23
N ASP A 76 -2.65 -14.63 10.20
CA ASP A 76 -3.19 -13.81 9.10
C ASP A 76 -2.41 -14.03 7.79
N ARG A 77 -1.13 -14.43 7.87
CA ARG A 77 -0.32 -14.90 6.73
C ARG A 77 -0.72 -16.25 6.18
N VAL A 78 -1.90 -16.78 6.55
CA VAL A 78 -2.45 -17.99 5.93
C VAL A 78 -2.55 -17.87 4.41
N PHE A 79 -2.69 -16.65 3.89
CA PHE A 79 -2.75 -16.37 2.46
C PHE A 79 -1.39 -16.14 1.78
N ASP A 80 -0.28 -16.15 2.52
CA ASP A 80 1.08 -16.10 1.93
C ASP A 80 1.43 -17.40 1.18
N ARG A 81 0.70 -18.48 1.47
CA ARG A 81 0.92 -19.81 0.90
C ARG A 81 0.52 -19.87 -0.57
N ASP A 82 0.87 -20.97 -1.22
CA ASP A 82 0.35 -21.28 -2.55
C ASP A 82 -1.16 -21.51 -2.46
N LEU A 83 -1.90 -20.55 -3.00
CA LEU A 83 -3.34 -20.54 -3.03
C LEU A 83 -3.81 -20.96 -4.41
N PRO A 84 -4.94 -21.67 -4.49
CA PRO A 84 -5.51 -22.02 -5.77
C PRO A 84 -5.91 -20.76 -6.57
N GLU A 85 -5.85 -20.85 -7.89
CA GLU A 85 -6.12 -19.73 -8.82
C GLU A 85 -7.47 -19.04 -8.56
N PHE A 86 -8.49 -19.80 -8.14
CA PHE A 86 -9.81 -19.25 -7.82
C PHE A 86 -9.80 -18.26 -6.64
N ALA A 87 -8.74 -18.25 -5.83
CA ALA A 87 -8.64 -17.36 -4.68
C ALA A 87 -8.28 -15.92 -5.05
N GLU A 88 -7.66 -15.69 -6.20
CA GLU A 88 -7.10 -14.39 -6.55
C GLU A 88 -8.16 -13.29 -6.65
N ALA A 89 -9.22 -13.51 -7.42
CA ALA A 89 -10.24 -12.49 -7.65
C ALA A 89 -11.02 -12.11 -6.37
N PRO A 90 -11.46 -13.05 -5.50
CA PRO A 90 -12.08 -12.69 -4.23
C PRO A 90 -11.13 -11.94 -3.27
N LEU A 91 -9.86 -12.32 -3.24
CA LEU A 91 -8.85 -11.63 -2.41
C LEU A 91 -8.58 -10.21 -2.91
N ALA A 92 -8.45 -10.03 -4.22
CA ALA A 92 -8.34 -8.71 -4.83
C ALA A 92 -9.54 -7.83 -4.50
N ALA A 93 -10.76 -8.36 -4.61
CA ALA A 93 -11.98 -7.62 -4.27
C ALA A 93 -12.04 -7.23 -2.79
N PHE A 94 -11.54 -8.08 -1.89
CA PHE A 94 -11.43 -7.76 -0.47
C PHE A 94 -10.44 -6.60 -0.22
N VAL A 95 -9.24 -6.65 -0.80
CA VAL A 95 -8.24 -5.57 -0.71
C VAL A 95 -8.79 -4.25 -1.23
N ASP A 96 -9.44 -4.27 -2.40
CA ASP A 96 -10.00 -3.07 -3.02
C ASP A 96 -11.12 -2.47 -2.13
N ALA A 97 -11.91 -3.32 -1.46
CA ALA A 97 -12.93 -2.87 -0.51
C ALA A 97 -12.32 -2.21 0.73
N VAL A 98 -11.23 -2.77 1.28
CA VAL A 98 -10.50 -2.20 2.42
C VAL A 98 -9.89 -0.85 2.03
N ALA A 99 -9.23 -0.76 0.88
CA ALA A 99 -8.63 0.49 0.41
C ALA A 99 -9.68 1.60 0.27
N LYS A 100 -10.85 1.26 -0.28
CA LYS A 100 -11.98 2.19 -0.40
C LYS A 100 -12.51 2.64 0.96
N ALA A 101 -12.63 1.75 1.93
CA ALA A 101 -13.10 2.07 3.28
C ALA A 101 -12.13 3.03 3.97
N ASN A 102 -10.83 2.71 3.96
CA ASN A 102 -9.81 3.56 4.59
C ASN A 102 -9.74 4.95 3.96
N GLY A 103 -9.78 5.04 2.61
CA GLY A 103 -9.80 6.31 1.90
C GLY A 103 -11.02 7.20 2.19
N SER A 104 -12.08 6.66 2.80
CA SER A 104 -13.26 7.42 3.24
C SER A 104 -13.19 7.92 4.70
N GLY A 105 -12.07 7.69 5.38
CA GLY A 105 -11.88 8.04 6.80
C GLY A 105 -12.57 7.10 7.78
N GLU A 106 -13.14 6.01 7.27
CA GLU A 106 -13.59 4.87 8.07
C GLU A 106 -12.35 4.07 8.44
N LEU A 107 -11.67 4.47 9.52
CA LEU A 107 -10.49 3.76 10.02
C LEU A 107 -10.90 2.31 10.33
N TRP A 108 -10.55 1.42 9.41
CA TRP A 108 -10.62 -0.01 9.60
C TRP A 108 -9.48 -0.43 10.52
N SER A 109 -9.75 -1.31 11.47
CA SER A 109 -8.86 -1.66 12.58
C SER A 109 -7.63 -2.50 12.21
N ASP A 110 -7.34 -2.60 10.90
CA ASP A 110 -6.17 -3.28 10.32
C ASP A 110 -4.96 -2.33 10.16
N SER A 111 -4.95 -1.19 10.85
CA SER A 111 -3.74 -0.37 10.94
C SER A 111 -2.59 -1.11 11.66
N GLU A 112 -2.90 -2.16 12.44
CA GLU A 112 -1.94 -2.97 13.22
C GLU A 112 -2.07 -4.49 13.02
N ASN A 113 -3.12 -4.99 12.35
CA ASN A 113 -3.22 -6.38 11.90
C ASN A 113 -3.20 -6.35 10.36
N HIS A 114 -2.44 -7.22 9.69
CA HIS A 114 -2.04 -6.97 8.30
C HIS A 114 -2.74 -7.86 7.29
N LEU A 115 -3.92 -8.42 7.57
CA LEU A 115 -4.52 -9.39 6.64
C LEU A 115 -4.69 -8.79 5.23
N ALA A 116 -5.24 -7.58 5.12
CA ALA A 116 -5.37 -6.93 3.82
C ALA A 116 -4.00 -6.55 3.23
N GLY A 117 -3.03 -6.16 4.06
CA GLY A 117 -1.67 -5.81 3.64
C GLY A 117 -0.90 -7.00 3.08
N ASP A 118 -0.93 -8.14 3.78
CA ASP A 118 -0.29 -9.40 3.38
C ASP A 118 -0.91 -9.92 2.08
N ILE A 119 -2.25 -9.91 1.99
CA ILE A 119 -2.97 -10.28 0.77
C ILE A 119 -2.57 -9.36 -0.39
N ALA A 120 -2.57 -8.04 -0.19
CA ALA A 120 -2.24 -7.08 -1.24
C ALA A 120 -0.80 -7.27 -1.74
N THR A 121 0.14 -7.47 -0.81
CA THR A 121 1.55 -7.78 -1.09
C THR A 121 1.66 -9.05 -1.92
N ARG A 122 1.00 -10.14 -1.50
CA ARG A 122 1.06 -11.43 -2.20
C ARG A 122 0.47 -11.37 -3.62
N LEU A 123 -0.62 -10.63 -3.79
CA LEU A 123 -1.20 -10.39 -5.11
C LEU A 123 -0.21 -9.64 -6.01
N ALA A 124 0.46 -8.61 -5.48
CA ALA A 124 1.47 -7.84 -6.19
C ALA A 124 2.73 -8.66 -6.51
N GLU A 125 3.22 -9.52 -5.61
CA GLU A 125 4.33 -10.44 -5.89
C GLU A 125 4.02 -11.39 -7.05
N ARG A 126 2.77 -11.86 -7.16
CA ARG A 126 2.38 -12.84 -8.18
C ARG A 126 2.15 -12.25 -9.54
N SER A 127 1.67 -11.02 -9.61
CA SER A 127 1.23 -10.40 -10.86
C SER A 127 1.60 -8.93 -10.91
N ILE A 128 2.34 -8.55 -11.96
CA ILE A 128 2.77 -7.18 -12.18
C ILE A 128 1.58 -6.21 -12.29
N ASP A 129 0.45 -6.67 -12.85
CA ASP A 129 -0.79 -5.90 -12.98
C ASP A 129 -1.42 -5.55 -11.62
N ARG A 130 -0.98 -6.20 -10.53
CA ARG A 130 -1.42 -5.93 -9.16
C ARG A 130 -0.50 -4.97 -8.40
N VAL A 131 0.64 -4.56 -8.97
CA VAL A 131 1.55 -3.60 -8.32
C VAL A 131 0.93 -2.21 -8.19
N LEU A 132 0.29 -1.68 -9.24
CA LEU A 132 -0.37 -0.37 -9.13
C LEU A 132 -1.59 -0.39 -8.19
N PRO A 133 -2.48 -1.41 -8.22
CA PRO A 133 -3.48 -1.61 -7.17
C PRO A 133 -2.89 -1.70 -5.76
N PHE A 134 -1.73 -2.32 -5.59
CA PHE A 134 -1.03 -2.35 -4.31
C PHE A 134 -0.60 -0.95 -3.87
N VAL A 135 -0.02 -0.13 -4.75
CA VAL A 135 0.25 1.30 -4.45
C VAL A 135 -1.01 2.02 -3.97
N ARG A 136 -2.16 1.80 -4.62
CA ARG A 136 -3.44 2.40 -4.19
C ARG A 136 -3.88 1.97 -2.80
N PHE A 137 -3.64 0.71 -2.48
CA PHE A 137 -3.90 0.21 -1.14
C PHE A 137 -2.99 0.89 -0.12
N LEU A 138 -1.69 1.04 -0.39
CA LEU A 138 -0.75 1.76 0.49
C LEU A 138 -1.17 3.21 0.71
N GLU A 139 -1.55 3.93 -0.35
CA GLU A 139 -2.04 5.33 -0.28
C GLU A 139 -3.32 5.50 0.57
N SER A 140 -4.06 4.41 0.78
CA SER A 140 -5.26 4.43 1.61
C SER A 140 -4.97 4.20 3.09
N ASN A 141 -3.79 3.69 3.43
CA ASN A 141 -3.44 3.32 4.79
C ASN A 141 -2.81 4.50 5.55
N ASP A 142 -2.98 4.49 6.87
CA ASP A 142 -2.21 5.35 7.77
C ASP A 142 -0.84 4.70 7.99
N LEU A 143 0.17 5.24 7.32
CA LEU A 143 1.54 4.73 7.36
C LEU A 143 2.38 5.40 8.45
N ASP A 144 1.83 6.37 9.19
CA ASP A 144 2.53 7.11 10.24
C ASP A 144 2.89 6.23 11.44
N HIS A 145 2.43 4.99 11.49
CA HIS A 145 2.73 4.00 12.53
C HIS A 145 3.26 2.67 11.97
N GLU A 146 3.75 2.69 10.73
CA GLU A 146 4.06 1.49 9.98
C GLU A 146 5.45 0.91 10.30
N VAL A 147 5.50 -0.41 10.55
CA VAL A 147 6.72 -1.17 10.88
C VAL A 147 7.03 -2.25 9.83
N SER A 148 6.07 -2.65 8.97
CA SER A 148 6.12 -3.90 8.19
C SER A 148 6.05 -3.77 6.65
N GLN A 149 5.57 -2.66 6.11
CA GLN A 149 5.39 -2.44 4.68
C GLN A 149 6.68 -2.15 3.91
N GLY A 150 7.76 -1.73 4.58
CA GLY A 150 9.10 -1.73 3.96
C GLY A 150 9.44 -3.12 3.39
N TRP A 151 9.24 -4.18 4.17
CA TRP A 151 9.45 -5.57 3.73
C TRP A 151 8.46 -6.01 2.65
N HIS A 152 7.21 -5.52 2.68
CA HIS A 152 6.24 -5.84 1.65
C HIS A 152 6.63 -5.27 0.29
N ILE A 153 7.11 -4.02 0.27
CA ILE A 153 7.54 -3.35 -0.96
C ILE A 153 8.79 -4.03 -1.52
N GLU A 154 9.78 -4.31 -0.67
CA GLU A 154 10.99 -5.05 -1.03
C GLU A 154 10.64 -6.39 -1.71
N ARG A 155 9.75 -7.18 -1.12
CA ARG A 155 9.32 -8.47 -1.67
C ARG A 155 8.70 -8.34 -3.06
N VAL A 156 7.89 -7.31 -3.30
CA VAL A 156 7.26 -7.06 -4.60
C VAL A 156 8.31 -6.68 -5.65
N ILE A 157 9.27 -5.82 -5.30
CA ILE A 157 10.35 -5.43 -6.21
C ILE A 157 11.25 -6.66 -6.51
N GLN A 158 11.60 -7.46 -5.50
CA GLN A 158 12.36 -8.71 -5.67
C GLN A 158 11.66 -9.70 -6.60
N ALA A 159 10.32 -9.78 -6.56
CA ALA A 159 9.56 -10.71 -7.38
C ALA A 159 9.58 -10.35 -8.88
N HIS A 160 9.64 -9.06 -9.25
CA HIS A 160 9.51 -8.61 -10.63
C HIS A 160 10.76 -7.91 -11.20
N GLY A 161 11.72 -7.57 -10.35
CA GLY A 161 12.81 -6.67 -10.71
C GLY A 161 12.32 -5.24 -10.94
N TRP A 162 13.15 -4.44 -11.61
CA TRP A 162 12.78 -3.08 -12.02
C TRP A 162 11.93 -3.10 -13.30
N THR A 163 10.72 -2.58 -13.15
CA THR A 163 9.75 -2.32 -14.22
C THR A 163 9.18 -0.91 -14.03
N PRO A 164 8.43 -0.37 -15.00
CA PRO A 164 7.67 0.86 -14.79
C PRO A 164 6.78 0.83 -13.53
N GLU A 165 6.12 -0.30 -13.25
CA GLU A 165 5.22 -0.47 -12.12
C GLU A 165 5.97 -0.55 -10.78
N THR A 166 7.08 -1.30 -10.70
CA THR A 166 7.88 -1.36 -9.46
C THR A 166 8.66 -0.07 -9.22
N MET A 167 9.02 0.67 -10.28
CA MET A 167 9.52 2.04 -10.17
C MET A 167 8.45 2.99 -9.62
N ALA A 168 7.19 2.86 -10.04
CA ALA A 168 6.10 3.63 -9.46
C ALA A 168 5.89 3.27 -7.97
N LEU A 169 5.96 2.00 -7.61
CA LEU A 169 5.91 1.56 -6.21
C LEU A 169 7.04 2.16 -5.37
N TRP A 170 8.26 2.20 -5.92
CA TRP A 170 9.41 2.85 -5.28
C TRP A 170 9.20 4.35 -5.09
N VAL A 171 8.70 5.07 -6.11
CA VAL A 171 8.33 6.49 -5.97
C VAL A 171 7.26 6.71 -4.90
N ALA A 172 6.25 5.83 -4.84
CA ALA A 172 5.24 5.91 -3.79
C ALA A 172 5.88 5.80 -2.41
N ARG A 173 6.81 4.85 -2.21
CA ARG A 173 7.53 4.66 -0.96
C ARG A 173 8.36 5.88 -0.56
N LEU A 174 8.93 6.63 -1.49
CA LEU A 174 9.71 7.82 -1.13
C LEU A 174 8.86 9.05 -0.83
N GLY A 175 7.64 9.11 -1.34
CA GLY A 175 6.74 10.25 -1.11
C GLY A 175 5.49 9.85 -0.35
N THR A 176 4.38 9.67 -1.08
CA THR A 176 3.04 9.46 -0.51
C THR A 176 2.89 8.27 0.44
N CYS A 177 3.83 7.32 0.42
CA CYS A 177 3.80 6.08 1.18
C CYS A 177 5.09 5.81 1.99
N ALA A 178 5.78 6.87 2.43
CA ALA A 178 7.02 6.76 3.20
C ALA A 178 6.85 6.06 4.56
N GLY A 179 5.83 6.40 5.33
CA GLY A 179 5.74 5.93 6.72
C GLY A 179 6.94 6.37 7.58
N GLN A 180 7.08 5.82 8.80
CA GLN A 180 8.14 6.25 9.73
C GLN A 180 9.56 5.82 9.30
N HIS A 181 9.67 4.69 8.61
CA HIS A 181 10.94 4.06 8.22
C HIS A 181 11.09 3.99 6.69
N GLY A 182 10.49 4.93 5.97
CA GLY A 182 10.46 4.95 4.50
C GLY A 182 11.82 4.95 3.84
N HIS A 183 12.70 5.77 4.40
CA HIS A 183 14.05 6.08 3.95
C HIS A 183 15.09 5.05 4.42
N GLU A 184 14.72 4.12 5.32
CA GLU A 184 15.68 3.17 5.89
C GLU A 184 15.87 1.89 5.03
N THR A 185 15.28 1.83 3.83
CA THR A 185 15.31 0.61 3.00
C THR A 185 16.46 0.64 1.99
N GLU A 186 17.34 -0.34 2.04
CA GLU A 186 18.52 -0.46 1.16
C GLU A 186 18.13 -1.06 -0.21
N TRP A 187 17.54 -0.25 -1.11
CA TRP A 187 17.04 -0.73 -2.42
C TRP A 187 18.12 -1.29 -3.35
N GLU A 188 19.37 -0.88 -3.18
CA GLU A 188 20.49 -1.35 -3.99
C GLU A 188 20.69 -2.87 -3.86
N GLU A 189 20.29 -3.46 -2.73
CA GLU A 189 20.42 -4.90 -2.48
C GLU A 189 19.17 -5.69 -2.92
N CYS A 190 18.08 -5.01 -3.26
CA CYS A 190 16.80 -5.67 -3.59
C CYS A 190 16.83 -6.41 -4.93
N CYS A 191 17.70 -6.04 -5.87
CA CYS A 191 17.72 -6.56 -7.23
C CYS A 191 19.15 -6.65 -7.79
N GLU A 192 19.39 -7.57 -8.73
CA GLU A 192 20.69 -7.67 -9.43
C GLU A 192 21.00 -6.41 -10.26
N GLN A 193 19.97 -5.80 -10.85
CA GLN A 193 20.06 -4.51 -11.54
C GLN A 193 19.66 -3.40 -10.55
N SER A 194 20.42 -2.31 -10.48
CA SER A 194 20.03 -1.14 -9.68
C SER A 194 18.93 -0.32 -10.36
N ILE A 195 18.20 0.51 -9.61
CA ILE A 195 17.25 1.46 -10.20
C ILE A 195 17.97 2.47 -11.11
N ALA A 196 19.19 2.89 -10.75
CA ALA A 196 20.04 3.73 -11.59
C ALA A 196 20.34 3.08 -12.95
N ASP A 197 20.68 1.79 -12.97
CA ASP A 197 20.92 1.06 -14.22
C ASP A 197 19.64 0.96 -15.06
N PHE A 198 18.50 0.65 -14.43
CA PHE A 198 17.22 0.54 -15.11
C PHE A 198 16.82 1.86 -15.77
N VAL A 199 16.92 2.97 -15.03
CA VAL A 199 16.60 4.33 -15.49
C VAL A 199 17.61 4.82 -16.54
N GLY A 200 18.90 4.55 -16.33
CA GLY A 200 19.99 4.96 -17.21
C GLY A 200 20.01 4.19 -18.54
N SER A 201 19.43 2.99 -18.58
CA SER A 201 19.41 2.15 -19.79
C SER A 201 18.46 2.65 -20.89
N ASN A 202 17.44 3.44 -20.54
CA ASN A 202 16.42 3.91 -21.49
C ASN A 202 15.94 5.34 -21.14
N PRO A 203 16.09 6.32 -22.06
CA PRO A 203 15.57 7.68 -21.86
C PRO A 203 14.08 7.76 -21.53
N GLU A 204 13.27 6.81 -22.01
CA GLU A 204 11.83 6.75 -21.69
C GLU A 204 11.59 6.40 -20.22
N HIS A 205 12.42 5.54 -19.60
CA HIS A 205 12.32 5.22 -18.18
C HIS A 205 12.65 6.45 -17.32
N ARG A 206 13.70 7.20 -17.67
CA ARG A 206 14.03 8.47 -17.00
C ARG A 206 12.89 9.49 -17.15
N ALA A 207 12.34 9.63 -18.36
CA ALA A 207 11.23 10.55 -18.59
C ALA A 207 9.98 10.17 -17.77
N LEU A 208 9.70 8.87 -17.65
CA LEU A 208 8.62 8.36 -16.82
C LEU A 208 8.88 8.60 -15.33
N LEU A 209 10.09 8.29 -14.84
CA LEU A 209 10.48 8.53 -13.45
C LEU A 209 10.26 9.99 -13.04
N VAL A 210 10.74 10.91 -13.88
CA VAL A 210 10.55 12.35 -13.68
C VAL A 210 9.06 12.72 -13.60
N GLN A 211 8.21 12.11 -14.44
CA GLN A 211 6.76 12.33 -14.38
C GLN A 211 6.15 11.80 -13.07
N LEU A 212 6.50 10.58 -12.67
CA LEU A 212 6.02 9.95 -11.45
C LEU A 212 6.40 10.77 -10.22
N ILE A 213 7.68 11.14 -10.06
CA ILE A 213 8.15 11.98 -8.94
C ILE A 213 7.42 13.32 -8.95
N SER A 214 7.36 14.00 -10.10
CA SER A 214 6.71 15.32 -10.18
C SER A 214 5.23 15.31 -9.80
N GLY A 215 4.52 14.23 -10.15
CA GLY A 215 3.13 14.03 -9.76
C GLY A 215 3.00 13.66 -8.29
N ASN A 216 3.90 12.82 -7.77
CA ASN A 216 3.88 12.40 -6.37
C ASN A 216 4.16 13.59 -5.43
N MET A 217 5.10 14.47 -5.78
CA MET A 217 5.39 15.73 -5.08
C MET A 217 4.16 16.64 -4.89
N VAL A 218 3.15 16.52 -5.75
CA VAL A 218 1.92 17.32 -5.68
C VAL A 218 0.69 16.50 -5.25
N ALA A 219 0.85 15.22 -4.95
CA ALA A 219 -0.26 14.29 -4.71
C ALA A 219 -1.02 14.59 -3.41
N ASP A 220 -0.35 15.13 -2.39
CA ASP A 220 -1.00 15.50 -1.12
C ASP A 220 -1.70 16.87 -1.18
N GLN A 221 -1.55 17.60 -2.29
CA GLN A 221 -2.15 18.93 -2.49
C GLN A 221 -3.61 18.83 -2.97
N ARG A 222 -4.38 17.88 -2.44
CA ARG A 222 -5.72 17.44 -2.91
C ARG A 222 -6.79 18.54 -2.93
N ALA A 223 -6.49 19.72 -2.39
CA ALA A 223 -7.21 20.95 -2.66
C ALA A 223 -6.22 22.12 -2.87
N LEU A 224 -5.75 22.32 -4.11
CA LEU A 224 -5.12 23.57 -4.59
C LEU A 224 -6.09 24.78 -4.58
N GLU A 225 -7.12 24.74 -3.73
CA GLU A 225 -8.17 25.75 -3.62
C GLU A 225 -7.64 27.02 -2.94
N HIS A 226 -6.46 26.98 -2.29
CA HIS A 226 -5.86 28.12 -1.60
C HIS A 226 -4.36 28.32 -1.85
N ASP A 227 -3.99 29.60 -1.94
CA ASP A 227 -2.65 30.20 -2.09
C ASP A 227 -1.55 29.36 -2.76
N VAL A 228 -1.40 29.55 -4.09
CA VAL A 228 -0.27 29.06 -4.89
C VAL A 228 1.08 29.27 -4.21
N LYS A 229 1.24 30.40 -3.51
CA LYS A 229 2.48 30.72 -2.80
C LYS A 229 2.75 29.73 -1.67
N HIS A 230 1.72 29.27 -0.97
CA HIS A 230 1.85 28.24 0.06
C HIS A 230 2.26 26.90 -0.55
N HIS A 231 1.60 26.45 -1.61
CA HIS A 231 1.95 25.19 -2.29
C HIS A 231 3.36 25.18 -2.87
N LEU A 232 3.80 26.30 -3.44
CA LEU A 232 5.18 26.45 -3.90
C LEU A 232 6.17 26.45 -2.73
N ALA A 233 5.81 27.05 -1.60
CA ALA A 233 6.67 27.03 -0.41
C ALA A 233 6.78 25.61 0.19
N VAL A 234 5.70 24.84 0.26
CA VAL A 234 5.74 23.43 0.70
C VAL A 234 6.61 22.60 -0.25
N LEU A 235 6.45 22.77 -1.56
CA LEU A 235 7.28 22.08 -2.54
C LEU A 235 8.78 22.40 -2.36
N GLU A 236 9.12 23.66 -2.10
CA GLU A 236 10.50 24.13 -1.97
C GLU A 236 11.16 23.78 -0.62
N ASN A 237 10.40 23.75 0.48
CA ASN A 237 10.98 23.59 1.82
C ASN A 237 10.75 22.22 2.46
N ASP A 238 9.70 21.48 2.08
CA ASP A 238 9.33 20.23 2.73
C ASP A 238 9.47 19.05 1.77
N THR A 239 9.00 19.20 0.53
CA THR A 239 8.96 18.08 -0.44
C THR A 239 10.28 17.88 -1.17
N LEU A 240 10.98 18.97 -1.51
CA LEU A 240 12.24 18.89 -2.25
C LEU A 240 13.33 18.19 -1.42
N ASP A 241 13.41 18.52 -0.13
CA ASP A 241 14.43 17.95 0.77
C ASP A 241 14.26 16.43 0.91
N ILE A 242 13.02 15.93 1.03
CA ILE A 242 12.72 14.49 1.06
C ILE A 242 13.32 13.79 -0.17
N PHE A 243 13.01 14.28 -1.36
CA PHE A 243 13.50 13.65 -2.58
C PHE A 243 15.00 13.89 -2.80
N TRP A 244 15.57 14.99 -2.33
CA TRP A 244 16.98 15.29 -2.56
C TRP A 244 17.90 14.42 -1.70
N ASP A 245 17.56 14.25 -0.43
CA ASP A 245 18.33 13.43 0.51
C ASP A 245 18.09 11.93 0.24
N ASP A 246 16.84 11.54 0.01
CA ASP A 246 16.52 10.11 -0.13
C ASP A 246 16.97 9.56 -1.49
N LEU A 247 16.77 10.24 -2.63
CA LEU A 247 16.99 9.58 -3.93
C LEU A 247 18.44 9.18 -4.20
N GLU A 248 19.42 9.93 -3.67
CA GLU A 248 20.83 9.55 -3.77
C GLU A 248 21.11 8.29 -2.95
N GLU A 249 20.66 8.25 -1.70
CA GLU A 249 20.87 7.13 -0.76
C GLU A 249 20.04 5.89 -1.14
N GLN A 250 18.96 6.07 -1.89
CA GLN A 250 18.00 5.01 -2.26
C GLN A 250 18.29 4.41 -3.65
N GLY A 251 19.49 4.63 -4.20
CA GLY A 251 20.04 3.86 -5.32
C GLY A 251 20.01 4.54 -6.70
N LEU A 252 19.67 5.83 -6.83
CA LEU A 252 19.84 6.56 -8.10
C LEU A 252 21.26 7.12 -8.30
N GLY A 253 22.04 7.28 -7.23
CA GLY A 253 23.40 7.82 -7.28
C GLY A 253 23.48 9.13 -8.07
N ASP A 254 24.43 9.23 -9.01
CA ASP A 254 24.69 10.43 -9.83
C ASP A 254 23.46 10.91 -10.66
N LEU A 255 22.45 10.05 -10.87
CA LEU A 255 21.22 10.43 -11.58
C LEU A 255 20.25 11.21 -10.70
N ALA A 256 20.36 11.15 -9.37
CA ALA A 256 19.41 11.74 -8.44
C ALA A 256 19.23 13.24 -8.67
N GLY A 257 20.30 14.03 -8.54
CA GLY A 257 20.22 15.50 -8.68
C GLY A 257 19.58 15.98 -9.99
N PRO A 258 20.02 15.51 -11.18
CA PRO A 258 19.39 15.87 -12.44
C PRO A 258 17.93 15.44 -12.58
N VAL A 259 17.54 14.30 -11.99
CA VAL A 259 16.15 13.81 -12.01
C VAL A 259 15.27 14.67 -11.11
N VAL A 260 15.73 14.98 -9.90
CA VAL A 260 14.98 15.78 -8.93
C VAL A 260 14.77 17.20 -9.41
N GLU A 261 15.80 17.85 -9.95
CA GLU A 261 15.65 19.20 -10.50
C GLU A 261 14.60 19.23 -11.62
N GLU A 262 14.63 18.26 -12.53
CA GLU A 262 13.64 18.19 -13.61
C GLU A 262 12.22 17.89 -13.10
N ALA A 263 12.10 16.99 -12.12
CA ALA A 263 10.83 16.66 -11.49
C ALA A 263 10.25 17.86 -10.71
N TYR A 264 11.08 18.60 -9.98
CA TYR A 264 10.72 19.81 -9.26
C TYR A 264 10.17 20.89 -10.21
N GLN A 265 10.84 21.16 -11.34
CA GLN A 265 10.36 22.14 -12.31
C GLN A 265 9.01 21.73 -12.91
N LYS A 266 8.78 20.43 -13.13
CA LYS A 266 7.48 19.91 -13.59
C LYS A 266 6.41 19.98 -12.50
N ALA A 267 6.72 19.64 -11.26
CA ALA A 267 5.82 19.76 -10.12
C ALA A 267 5.36 21.21 -9.95
N ARG A 268 6.30 22.15 -10.02
CA ARG A 268 6.03 23.59 -10.00
C ARG A 268 5.10 24.02 -11.14
N ALA A 269 5.29 23.49 -12.35
CA ALA A 269 4.40 23.76 -13.48
C ALA A 269 2.99 23.18 -13.26
N LEU A 270 2.88 21.98 -12.68
CA LEU A 270 1.60 21.37 -12.31
C LEU A 270 0.86 22.22 -11.27
N ILE A 271 1.54 22.67 -10.22
CA ILE A 271 0.95 23.58 -9.22
C ILE A 271 0.41 24.83 -9.89
N LEU A 272 1.20 25.49 -10.75
CA LEU A 272 0.76 26.70 -11.47
C LEU A 272 -0.39 26.45 -12.44
N GLN A 273 -0.47 25.26 -13.05
CA GLN A 273 -1.53 24.87 -13.97
C GLN A 273 -2.86 24.62 -13.26
N TYR A 274 -2.83 23.97 -12.09
CA TYR A 274 -4.04 23.57 -11.35
C TYR A 274 -4.39 24.54 -10.20
N ALA A 275 -3.52 25.48 -9.88
CA ALA A 275 -3.77 26.57 -8.94
C ALA A 275 -5.05 27.37 -9.29
N GLY A 276 -5.98 27.46 -8.35
CA GLY A 276 -7.23 28.21 -8.54
C GLY A 276 -8.20 27.58 -9.54
N SER A 277 -7.88 26.39 -10.06
CA SER A 277 -8.81 25.52 -10.76
C SER A 277 -9.78 24.88 -9.75
N LYS A 278 -11.02 24.59 -10.17
CA LYS A 278 -11.93 23.72 -9.40
C LYS A 278 -11.58 22.23 -9.54
N ASN A 279 -10.68 21.90 -10.46
CA ASN A 279 -10.24 20.54 -10.73
C ASN A 279 -8.89 20.32 -10.05
N ALA A 280 -8.78 19.25 -9.28
CA ALA A 280 -7.50 18.73 -8.81
C ALA A 280 -6.63 18.24 -9.99
N PRO A 281 -5.29 18.20 -9.84
CA PRO A 281 -4.44 17.48 -10.78
C PRO A 281 -4.90 16.02 -10.90
N PRO A 282 -4.75 15.37 -12.07
CA PRO A 282 -4.97 13.95 -12.19
C PRO A 282 -4.05 13.21 -11.22
N HIS A 283 -4.45 12.00 -10.84
CA HIS A 283 -3.60 11.20 -10.00
C HIS A 283 -2.24 10.93 -10.66
N TRP A 284 -1.15 10.97 -9.91
CA TRP A 284 0.20 10.86 -10.46
C TRP A 284 0.46 9.55 -11.21
N LEU A 285 -0.16 8.45 -10.80
CA LEU A 285 -0.16 7.17 -11.53
C LEU A 285 -0.89 7.20 -12.89
N SER A 286 -1.57 8.28 -13.30
CA SER A 286 -2.28 8.34 -14.59
C SER A 286 -1.38 8.41 -15.81
N VAL A 287 -0.06 8.52 -15.59
CA VAL A 287 0.95 8.49 -16.66
C VAL A 287 1.32 7.06 -17.07
N MET A 288 0.85 6.07 -16.31
CA MET A 288 0.99 4.62 -16.52
C MET A 288 -0.26 4.09 -17.24
#